data_AF-A0A1L5P350-F1
#
_entry.id   AF-A0A1L5P350-F1
#
_cell.length_a   1.000
_cell.length_b   1.000
_cell.length_c   1.000
_cell.angle_alpha   90.00
_cell.angle_beta   90.00
_cell.angle_gamma   90.00
#
_symmetry.space_group_name_H-M   'P 1'
#
loop_
_entity.id
_entity.type
_entity.pdbx_description
1 polymer ?
#
loop_
_entity_poly.entity_id
_entity_poly.type
_entity_poly.pdbx_seq_one_letter_code
_entity_poly.pdbx_strand_id
1 'polypeptide(L)'
;MECNMGGAWEMADEHLKTLDTALEKMRNRRRALAENLAGDYARDYSEGWRDQFVQIQEAIDALLRAIEDEKSLLPKRGSSVPLSV
;
A
#
# COMPACT_ATOMS: atom_id res chain seq x y z
N MET A 1 -7.33 33.24 11.01
CA MET A 1 -6.67 32.23 10.16
C MET A 1 -7.45 30.94 10.31
N GLU A 2 -8.42 30.73 9.43
CA GLU A 2 -9.13 29.45 9.35
C GLU A 2 -8.19 28.50 8.61
N CYS A 3 -7.60 27.55 9.33
CA CYS A 3 -6.78 26.52 8.71
C CYS A 3 -7.65 25.74 7.73
N ASN A 4 -7.28 25.77 6.46
CA ASN A 4 -7.85 24.96 5.38
C ASN A 4 -7.57 23.47 5.63
N MET A 5 -8.20 22.91 6.67
CA MET A 5 -8.09 21.51 7.04
C MET A 5 -8.80 20.64 5.98
N GLY A 6 -9.83 21.16 5.30
CA GLY A 6 -10.58 20.42 4.29
C GLY A 6 -9.72 19.88 3.14
N GLY A 7 -8.84 20.71 2.57
CA GLY A 7 -7.99 20.30 1.45
C GLY A 7 -6.89 19.29 1.82
N ALA A 8 -6.33 19.37 3.02
CA ALA A 8 -5.28 18.43 3.46
C ALA A 8 -5.85 17.01 3.67
N TRP A 9 -7.08 16.91 4.17
CA TRP A 9 -7.78 15.64 4.36
C TRP A 9 -8.20 14.99 3.02
N GLU A 10 -8.67 15.80 2.06
CA GLU A 10 -9.07 15.31 0.73
C GLU A 10 -7.88 14.76 -0.06
N MET A 11 -6.74 15.48 -0.04
CA MET A 11 -5.50 15.01 -0.66
C MET A 11 -4.99 13.70 -0.03
N ALA A 12 -5.00 13.59 1.30
CA ALA A 12 -4.56 12.38 1.98
C ALA A 12 -5.45 11.15 1.67
N ASP A 13 -6.77 11.35 1.50
CA ASP A 13 -7.69 10.30 1.07
C ASP A 13 -7.41 9.85 -0.39
N GLU A 14 -7.10 10.78 -1.30
CA GLU A 14 -6.70 10.45 -2.68
C GLU A 14 -5.37 9.70 -2.75
N HIS A 15 -4.39 10.10 -1.95
CA HIS A 15 -3.10 9.40 -1.83
C HIS A 15 -3.29 7.98 -1.31
N LEU A 16 -4.09 7.79 -0.27
CA LEU A 16 -4.41 6.46 0.26
C LEU A 16 -5.11 5.57 -0.77
N LYS A 17 -6.10 6.10 -1.49
CA LYS A 17 -6.77 5.36 -2.59
C LYS A 17 -5.80 4.92 -3.67
N THR A 18 -4.84 5.77 -4.01
CA THR A 18 -3.81 5.48 -5.01
C THR A 18 -2.89 4.34 -4.54
N LEU A 19 -2.47 4.37 -3.28
CA LEU A 19 -1.65 3.31 -2.67
C LEU A 19 -2.42 1.99 -2.58
N ASP A 20 -3.69 2.01 -2.15
CA ASP A 20 -4.53 0.81 -2.09
C ASP A 20 -4.73 0.19 -3.48
N THR A 21 -4.97 1.01 -4.50
CA THR A 21 -5.07 0.55 -5.90
C THR A 21 -3.77 -0.11 -6.38
N ALA A 22 -2.63 0.49 -6.05
CA ALA A 22 -1.32 -0.08 -6.40
C ALA A 22 -1.09 -1.43 -5.68
N LEU A 23 -1.44 -1.51 -4.40
CA LEU A 23 -1.34 -2.72 -3.59
C LEU A 23 -2.18 -3.87 -4.16
N GLU A 24 -3.41 -3.58 -4.59
CA GLU A 24 -4.27 -4.59 -5.22
C GLU A 24 -3.67 -5.14 -6.52
N LYS A 25 -3.14 -4.26 -7.37
CA LYS A 25 -2.47 -4.66 -8.62
C LYS A 25 -1.25 -5.55 -8.35
N MET A 26 -0.43 -5.20 -7.35
CA MET A 26 0.74 -6.00 -6.99
C MET A 26 0.36 -7.37 -6.43
N ARG A 27 -0.68 -7.45 -5.58
CA ARG A 27 -1.21 -8.72 -5.08
C ARG A 27 -1.71 -9.62 -6.21
N ASN A 28 -2.42 -9.06 -7.19
CA ASN A 28 -2.88 -9.82 -8.35
C ASN A 28 -1.71 -10.34 -9.19
N ARG A 29 -0.69 -9.50 -9.43
CA ARG A 29 0.52 -9.94 -10.15
C ARG A 29 1.28 -11.04 -9.41
N ARG A 30 1.38 -10.96 -8.08
CA ARG A 30 1.98 -12.01 -7.24
C ARG A 30 1.22 -13.34 -7.37
N ARG A 31 -0.11 -13.31 -7.38
CA ARG A 31 -0.95 -14.52 -7.56
C ARG A 31 -0.72 -15.16 -8.93
N ALA A 32 -0.71 -14.36 -10.00
CA ALA A 32 -0.43 -14.87 -11.35
C ALA A 32 0.96 -15.51 -11.46
N LEU A 33 1.98 -14.93 -10.80
CA LEU A 33 3.31 -15.55 -10.74
C LEU A 33 3.34 -16.83 -9.91
N ALA A 34 2.58 -16.90 -8.81
CA ALA A 34 2.44 -18.13 -8.04
C ALA A 34 1.83 -19.26 -8.87
N GLU A 35 0.82 -18.94 -9.69
CA GLU A 35 0.21 -19.90 -10.63
C GLU A 35 1.24 -20.40 -11.65
N ASN A 36 2.04 -19.51 -12.23
CA ASN A 36 3.13 -19.89 -13.14
C ASN A 36 4.19 -20.77 -12.47
N LEU A 37 4.55 -20.45 -11.21
CA LEU A 37 5.53 -21.22 -10.43
C LEU A 37 5.01 -22.58 -9.95
N ALA A 38 3.69 -22.74 -9.87
CA ALA A 38 3.05 -24.01 -9.53
C ALA A 38 2.96 -24.98 -10.73
N GLY A 39 3.19 -24.49 -11.95
CA GLY A 39 3.30 -25.31 -13.16
C GLY A 39 4.61 -26.08 -13.26
N ASP A 40 4.83 -26.70 -14.42
CA ASP A 40 6.06 -27.45 -14.69
C ASP A 40 7.30 -26.53 -14.65
N TYR A 41 8.38 -27.05 -14.07
CA TYR A 41 9.64 -26.31 -13.96
C TYR A 41 10.29 -26.17 -15.35
N ALA A 42 10.35 -24.94 -15.84
CA ALA A 42 11.06 -24.55 -17.05
C ALA A 42 12.17 -23.57 -16.65
N ARG A 43 13.40 -24.07 -16.46
CA ARG A 43 14.52 -23.35 -15.85
C ARG A 43 14.65 -21.87 -16.28
N ASP A 44 14.64 -21.63 -17.59
CA ASP A 44 14.83 -20.29 -18.18
C ASP A 44 13.72 -19.30 -17.80
N TYR A 45 12.53 -19.79 -17.43
CA TYR A 45 11.38 -18.99 -17.05
C TYR A 45 11.13 -19.01 -15.54
N SER A 46 11.30 -20.17 -14.89
CA SER A 46 11.02 -20.37 -13.48
C SER A 46 11.97 -19.61 -12.57
N GLU A 47 13.25 -19.46 -12.93
CA GLU A 47 14.20 -18.63 -12.16
C GLU A 47 13.81 -17.15 -12.23
N GLY A 48 13.50 -16.63 -13.43
CA GLY A 48 13.01 -15.26 -13.60
C GLY A 48 11.66 -14.98 -12.92
N TRP A 49 10.76 -15.96 -12.86
CA TRP A 49 9.51 -15.84 -12.11
C TRP A 49 9.73 -15.83 -10.59
N ARG A 50 10.70 -16.57 -10.06
CA ARG A 50 11.07 -16.53 -8.64
C ARG A 50 11.59 -15.15 -8.25
N ASP A 51 12.50 -14.59 -9.04
CA ASP A 51 13.05 -13.26 -8.77
C ASP A 51 11.96 -12.19 -8.82
N GLN A 52 11.08 -12.23 -9.82
CA GLN A 52 9.93 -11.32 -9.90
C GLN A 52 8.97 -11.49 -8.72
N PHE A 53 8.76 -12.72 -8.26
CA PHE A 53 7.89 -13.01 -7.12
C PHE A 53 8.41 -12.35 -5.84
N VAL A 54 9.73 -12.44 -5.59
CA VAL A 54 10.39 -11.78 -4.45
C VAL A 54 10.29 -10.25 -4.56
N GLN A 55 10.61 -9.68 -5.72
CA GLN A 55 10.54 -8.23 -5.93
C GLN A 55 9.12 -7.68 -5.74
N ILE A 56 8.10 -8.40 -6.19
CA ILE A 56 6.70 -8.01 -5.98
C ILE A 56 6.33 -8.09 -4.50
N GLN A 57 6.84 -9.08 -3.77
CA GLN A 57 6.64 -9.14 -2.33
C GLN A 57 7.24 -7.93 -1.62
N GLU A 58 8.48 -7.55 -1.96
CA GLU A 58 9.12 -6.35 -1.41
C GLU A 58 8.34 -5.07 -1.72
N ALA A 59 7.81 -4.95 -2.94
CA ALA A 59 6.96 -3.83 -3.33
C ALA A 59 5.64 -3.79 -2.54
N ILE A 60 5.02 -4.95 -2.28
CA ILE A 60 3.83 -5.05 -1.42
C ILE A 60 4.15 -4.57 0.00
N ASP A 61 5.27 -4.99 0.56
CA ASP A 61 5.67 -4.62 1.92
C ASP A 61 6.04 -3.13 2.03
N ALA A 62 6.57 -2.53 0.96
CA ALA A 62 6.78 -1.10 0.87
C ALA A 62 5.45 -0.33 0.80
N LEU A 63 4.49 -0.78 -0.01
CA LEU A 63 3.16 -0.16 -0.12
C LEU A 63 2.38 -0.22 1.20
N LEU A 64 2.44 -1.35 1.91
CA LEU A 64 1.79 -1.49 3.22
C LEU A 64 2.36 -0.49 4.24
N ARG A 65 3.69 -0.33 4.29
CA ARG A 65 4.35 0.66 5.15
C ARG A 65 3.94 2.09 4.79
N ALA A 66 3.95 2.43 3.50
CA ALA A 66 3.51 3.75 3.05
C ALA A 66 2.04 4.03 3.44
N ILE A 67 1.14 3.06 3.31
CA ILE A 67 -0.26 3.20 3.74
C ILE A 67 -0.37 3.43 5.25
N GLU A 68 0.42 2.71 6.05
CA GLU A 68 0.45 2.89 7.50
C GLU A 68 0.98 4.28 7.89
N ASP A 69 2.06 4.72 7.25
CA ASP A 69 2.64 6.05 7.43
C ASP A 69 1.61 7.14 7.11
N GLU A 70 0.95 7.08 5.96
CA GLU A 70 -0.08 8.05 5.55
C GLU A 70 -1.27 8.06 6.53
N LYS A 71 -1.72 6.88 6.98
CA LYS A 71 -2.78 6.77 8.01
C LYS A 71 -2.36 7.38 9.35
N SER A 72 -1.08 7.30 9.71
CA SER A 72 -0.55 7.86 10.96
C SER A 72 -0.49 9.40 10.93
N LEU A 73 -0.31 9.97 9.73
CA LEU A 73 -0.25 11.42 9.49
C LEU A 73 -1.64 12.08 9.46
N LEU A 74 -2.70 11.29 9.23
CA LEU A 74 -4.07 11.80 9.30
C LEU A 74 -4.38 12.34 10.71
N PRO A 75 -4.91 13.56 10.84
CA PRO A 75 -5.25 14.11 12.15
C PRO A 75 -6.25 13.19 12.85
N LYS A 76 -5.92 12.65 14.03
CA LYS A 76 -6.88 11.83 14.78
C LYS A 76 -8.14 12.65 15.03
N ARG A 77 -9.28 12.27 14.44
CA ARG A 77 -10.59 12.85 14.79
C ARG A 77 -10.82 12.57 16.28
N GLY A 78 -10.55 13.57 17.12
CA GLY A 78 -10.79 13.53 18.56
C GLY A 78 -9.53 13.50 19.42
N SER A 79 -8.96 14.68 19.66
CA SER A 79 -8.62 15.04 21.04
C SER A 79 -9.05 16.50 21.27
N SER A 80 -10.35 16.73 21.22
CA SER A 80 -10.90 17.80 22.06
C SER A 80 -10.78 17.30 23.49
N VAL A 81 -9.59 17.46 24.10
CA VAL A 81 -9.48 17.42 25.55
C VAL A 81 -10.36 18.57 26.03
N PRO A 82 -11.49 18.34 26.72
CA PRO A 82 -12.18 19.45 27.33
C PRO A 82 -11.24 19.98 28.40
N LEU A 83 -10.79 21.23 28.25
CA LEU A 83 -10.18 21.97 29.34
C LEU A 83 -11.27 22.11 30.43
N SER A 84 -11.28 21.20 31.39
CA SER A 84 -11.97 21.43 32.65
C SER A 84 -11.11 22.38 33.47
N VAL A 85 -11.55 23.65 33.50
CA VAL A 85 -11.16 24.67 34.49
C VAL A 85 -11.63 24.24 35.88
#